data_AF-A0A3G6UU95-F1
#
_entry.id   AF-A0A3G6UU95-F1
#
_cell.length_a   1.000
_cell.length_b   1.000
_cell.length_c   1.000
_cell.angle_alpha   90.00
_cell.angle_beta   90.00
_cell.angle_gamma   90.00
#
_symmetry.space_group_name_H-M   'P 1'
#
loop_
_entity.id
_entity.type
_entity.pdbx_description
1 polymer ?
#
loop_
_entity_poly.entity_id
_entity_poly.type
_entity_poly.pdbx_seq_one_letter_code
_entity_poly.pdbx_strand_id
1 'polypeptide(L)' 'MRHHIMYTFVIQGIRNIKVMDFQEGRILTISSAELETNLLYKELAGDLAPFIEKINQGGYDYHPPKGKK' A
#
# COMPACT_ATOMS: atom_id res chain seq x y z
N MET A 1 2.92 17.32 3.13
CA MET A 1 2.83 15.86 2.90
C MET A 1 3.83 15.51 1.81
N ARG A 2 4.87 14.75 2.14
CA ARG A 2 5.98 14.43 1.23
C ARG A 2 5.62 13.28 0.27
N HIS A 3 4.75 12.38 0.74
CA HIS A 3 4.25 11.24 0.00
C HIS A 3 2.73 11.14 0.06
N HIS A 4 2.13 10.48 -0.92
CA HIS A 4 0.71 10.15 -0.92
C HIS A 4 0.47 8.75 -1.44
N ILE A 5 -0.20 7.93 -0.63
CA ILE A 5 -0.59 6.57 -1.01
C ILE A 5 -1.80 6.69 -1.92
N MET A 6 -1.64 6.26 -3.17
CA MET A 6 -2.69 6.39 -4.19
C MET A 6 -3.67 5.22 -4.13
N TYR A 7 -3.15 3.99 -4.26
CA TYR A 7 -3.94 2.76 -4.26
C TYR A 7 -3.07 1.53 -3.99
N THR A 8 -3.72 0.41 -3.65
CA THR A 8 -3.09 -0.91 -3.50
C THR A 8 -3.74 -1.92 -4.44
N PHE A 9 -2.98 -2.91 -4.87
CA PHE A 9 -3.44 -3.98 -5.74
C PHE A 9 -2.66 -5.27 -5.46
N VAL A 10 -3.23 -6.42 -5.85
CA VAL A 10 -2.62 -7.73 -5.66
C VAL A 10 -2.34 -8.36 -7.02
N ILE A 11 -1.10 -8.79 -7.25
CA ILE A 11 -0.71 -9.57 -8.43
C ILE A 11 -0.09 -10.87 -7.93
N GLN A 12 -0.65 -12.02 -8.35
CA GLN A 12 -0.12 -13.35 -8.01
C GLN A 12 0.10 -13.56 -6.49
N GLY A 13 -0.81 -13.03 -5.67
CA GLY A 13 -0.72 -13.12 -4.20
C GLY A 13 0.22 -12.10 -3.54
N ILE A 14 0.96 -11.31 -4.32
CA ILE A 14 1.83 -10.25 -3.79
C ILE A 14 1.09 -8.93 -3.82
N ARG A 15 0.96 -8.31 -2.65
CA ARG A 15 0.36 -6.97 -2.54
C ARG A 15 1.39 -5.91 -2.86
N ASN A 16 0.98 -4.99 -3.73
CA ASN A 16 1.75 -3.84 -4.16
C ASN A 16 1.01 -2.55 -3.77
N ILE A 17 1.78 -1.50 -3.53
CA ILE A 17 1.29 -0.19 -3.12
C ILE A 17 1.87 0.84 -4.08
N LYS A 18 1.01 1.71 -4.60
CA LYS A 18 1.41 2.84 -5.46
C LYS A 18 1.45 4.10 -4.63
N VAL A 19 2.61 4.73 -4.64
CA VAL A 19 2.89 5.93 -3.83
C VAL A 19 3.36 7.03 -4.75
N MET A 20 2.75 8.22 -4.64
CA MET A 20 3.25 9.44 -5.25
C MET A 20 4.28 10.06 -4.31
N ASP A 21 5.50 10.29 -4.82
CA ASP A 21 6.55 11.06 -4.18
C ASP A 21 6.52 12.48 -4.75
N PHE A 22 6.06 13.44 -3.94
CA PHE A 22 5.93 14.84 -4.35
C PHE A 22 7.26 15.60 -4.34
N GLN A 23 8.28 15.08 -3.65
CA GLN A 23 9.59 15.73 -3.65
C GLN A 23 10.33 15.47 -4.96
N GLU A 24 10.29 14.22 -5.42
CA GLU A 24 10.95 13.83 -6.68
C GLU A 24 10.02 13.87 -7.89
N GLY A 25 8.71 14.04 -7.68
CA GLY A 25 7.72 14.09 -8.76
C GLY A 25 7.54 12.76 -9.49
N ARG A 26 7.66 11.63 -8.77
CA ARG A 26 7.64 10.27 -9.34
C ARG A 26 6.63 9.37 -8.64
N ILE A 27 6.22 8.31 -9.34
CA ILE A 27 5.37 7.24 -8.78
C ILE A 27 6.23 6.03 -8.46
N LEU A 28 6.19 5.62 -7.20
CA LEU A 28 6.84 4.43 -6.69
C LEU A 28 5.86 3.26 -6.62
N THR A 29 6.37 2.05 -6.87
CA THR A 29 5.65 0.81 -6.63
C THR A 29 6.43 0.04 -5.60
N ILE A 30 5.80 -0.25 -4.48
CA ILE A 30 6.45 -0.91 -3.35
C ILE A 30 5.64 -2.16 -3.02
N SER A 31 6.28 -3.32 -3.06
CA SER A 31 5.66 -4.55 -2.59
C SER A 31 5.64 -4.59 -1.06
N SER A 32 4.68 -5.31 -0.49
CA SER A 32 4.62 -5.53 0.96
C SER A 32 5.90 -6.21 1.49
N ALA A 33 6.53 -7.07 0.68
CA ALA A 33 7.78 -7.73 1.02
C ALA A 33 9.00 -6.77 1.03
N GLU A 34 9.04 -5.79 0.13
CA GLU A 34 10.10 -4.77 0.12
C GLU A 34 10.00 -3.81 1.31
N LEU A 35 8.79 -3.59 1.82
CA LEU A 35 8.58 -2.75 3.01
C LEU A 35 9.21 -3.33 4.28
N GLU A 36 9.22 -4.65 4.42
CA GLU A 36 9.79 -5.32 5.60
C GLU A 36 11.33 -5.32 5.58
N THR A 37 11.92 -5.26 4.39
CA THR A 37 13.35 -5.52 4.17
C THR A 37 14.17 -4.27 3.85
N ASN A 38 13.55 -3.19 3.37
CA ASN A 38 14.27 -2.11 2.71
C ASN A 38 14.32 -0.80 3.51
N LEU A 39 15.55 -0.34 3.77
CA LEU A 39 15.87 0.91 4.48
C LEU A 39 15.51 2.18 3.70
N LEU A 40 15.38 2.07 2.37
CA LEU A 40 15.12 3.18 1.44
C LEU A 40 13.81 3.93 1.72
N TYR A 41 12.90 3.31 2.47
CA TYR A 41 11.57 3.84 2.74
C TYR A 41 11.34 4.12 4.22
N LYS A 42 12.39 4.28 5.04
CA LYS A 42 12.24 4.62 6.47
C LYS A 42 11.38 5.87 6.71
N GLU A 43 11.49 6.87 5.85
CA GLU A 43 10.65 8.08 5.91
C GLU A 43 9.19 7.80 5.55
N LEU A 44 8.96 6.83 4.67
CA LEU A 44 7.65 6.35 4.23
C LEU A 44 7.02 5.36 5.22
N ALA A 45 7.82 4.71 6.06
CA ALA A 45 7.36 3.68 7.00
C ALA A 45 6.31 4.22 7.98
N GLY A 46 6.47 5.48 8.44
CA GLY A 46 5.49 6.14 9.29
C GLY A 46 4.16 6.38 8.58
N ASP A 47 4.20 6.88 7.33
CA ASP A 47 3.01 7.13 6.52
C ASP A 47 2.30 5.82 6.10
N LEU A 48 3.07 4.75 5.88
CA LEU A 48 2.58 3.44 5.44
C LEU A 48 2.08 2.56 6.58
N ALA A 49 2.56 2.73 7.82
CA ALA A 49 2.15 1.92 8.97
C ALA A 49 0.62 1.82 9.17
N PRO A 50 -0.14 2.94 9.27
CA PRO A 50 -1.60 2.86 9.42
C PRO A 50 -2.30 2.28 8.18
N PHE A 51 -1.68 2.41 7.00
CA PHE A 51 -2.21 1.84 5.77
C PHE A 51 -2.03 0.31 5.72
N ILE A 52 -0.87 -0.18 6.14
CA ILE A 52 -0.58 -1.61 6.30
C ILE A 52 -1.52 -2.24 7.32
N GLU A 53 -1.77 -1.57 8.45
CA GLU A 53 -2.72 -2.06 9.45
C GLU A 53 -4.12 -2.26 8.84
N LYS A 54 -4.62 -1.27 8.08
CA LYS A 54 -5.91 -1.39 7.37
C LYS A 54 -5.92 -2.50 6.33
N ILE A 55 -4.80 -2.71 5.62
CA ILE A 55 -4.65 -3.84 4.69
C ILE A 55 -4.78 -5.16 5.44
N ASN A 56 -4.07 -5.32 6.56
CA ASN A 56 -4.08 -6.55 7.34
C ASN A 56 -5.45 -6.84 7.97
N GLN A 57 -6.25 -5.81 8.20
CA GLN A 57 -7.65 -5.92 8.61
C GLN A 57 -8.62 -6.25 7.46
N GLY A 58 -8.12 -6.42 6.23
CA GLY A 58 -8.93 -6.70 5.04
C GLY A 58 -9.68 -5.48 4.49
N GLY A 59 -9.36 -4.26 4.94
CA GLY A 59 -10.10 -3.04 4.58
C GLY A 59 -10.04 -2.67 3.09
N TYR A 60 -9.14 -3.28 2.32
CA TYR A 60 -9.01 -3.10 0.86
C TYR A 60 -9.31 -4.38 0.08
N ASP A 61 -9.82 -5.42 0.74
CA ASP A 61 -10.17 -6.66 0.07
C ASP A 61 -11.55 -6.54 -0.56
N TYR A 62 -11.69 -7.10 -1.76
CA TYR A 62 -12.98 -7.11 -2.43
C TYR A 62 -13.92 -8.07 -1.70
N HIS A 63 -14.95 -7.51 -1.08
CA HIS A 63 -16.07 -8.28 -0.53
C HIS A 63 -17.22 -8.24 -1.55
N PRO A 64 -17.53 -9.36 -2.24
CA PRO A 64 -18.68 -9.38 -3.12
C PRO A 64 -19.94 -9.07 -2.30
N PRO A 65 -20.88 -8.27 -2.85
CA PRO A 65 -22.13 -8.01 -2.17
C PRO A 65 -22.82 -9.35 -1.86
N LYS A 66 -23.23 -9.55 -0.59
CA LYS A 66 -23.99 -10.74 -0.20
C LYS A 66 -25.22 -10.82 -1.10
N GLY A 67 -25.26 -11.82 -1.98
CA GLY A 67 -26.40 -12.04 -2.86
C GLY A 67 -27.66 -12.10 -2.03
N LYS A 68 -28.65 -11.26 -2.36
CA LYS A 68 -29.99 -11.40 -1.79
C LYS A 68 -30.52 -12.77 -2.27
N LYS A 69 -30.53 -13.75 -1.37
CA LYS A 69 -31.34 -14.97 -1.55
C LYS A 69 -32.80 -14.62 -1.33
#